data_AF-A0A813GEK3-F1
#
_entry.id   AF-A0A813GEK3-F1
#
_cell.length_a   1.000
_cell.length_b   1.000
_cell.length_c   1.000
_cell.angle_alpha   90.00
_cell.angle_beta   90.00
_cell.angle_gamma   90.00
#
_symmetry.space_group_name_H-M   'P 1'
#
loop_
_entity.id
_entity.type
_entity.pdbx_description
1 polymer ?
#
loop_
_entity_poly.entity_id
_entity_poly.type
_entity_poly.pdbx_seq_one_letter_code
_entity_poly.pdbx_strand_id
1 'polypeptide(L)'
;VLQSEAWGGPAEGHQPWDPDPIEDPLEELAIRAETAYNFGRAFHQLSINNLAVQAYQSALEMLEVDDDRSPASATSGDPSKTLKTRTDLRVIRHSAAFNLASIFRAQGSVNQASEVMWRHIEF
;
A
#
# COMPACT_ATOMS: atom_id res chain seq x y z
N VAL A 1 27.24 42.70 17.92
CA VAL A 1 27.79 41.33 17.74
C VAL A 1 26.63 40.44 17.36
N LEU A 2 26.44 40.18 16.07
CA LEU A 2 25.42 39.24 15.60
C LEU A 2 26.05 37.84 15.69
N GLN A 3 25.47 36.97 16.51
CA GLN A 3 25.87 35.57 16.59
C GLN A 3 25.50 34.91 15.25
N SER A 4 26.51 34.48 14.51
CA SER A 4 26.32 33.60 13.37
C SER A 4 25.91 32.23 13.90
N GLU A 5 24.63 31.91 13.79
CA GLU A 5 24.17 30.52 13.93
C GLU A 5 24.87 29.70 12.85
N ALA A 6 25.77 28.82 13.29
CA ALA A 6 26.38 27.83 12.44
C ALA A 6 25.27 26.89 11.98
N TRP A 7 24.82 27.06 10.73
CA TRP A 7 24.03 26.05 10.04
C TRP A 7 24.89 24.79 9.99
N GLY A 8 24.62 23.86 10.90
CA GLY A 8 25.15 22.51 10.83
C GLY A 8 24.71 21.91 9.51
N GLY A 9 25.62 21.91 8.53
CA GLY A 9 25.37 21.28 7.24
C GLY A 9 24.94 19.82 7.46
N PRO A 10 24.06 19.28 6.60
CA PRO A 10 23.65 17.90 6.71
C PRO A 10 24.88 16.99 6.71
N ALA A 11 24.85 15.95 7.55
CA ALA A 11 25.88 14.92 7.60
C ALA A 11 26.16 14.43 6.17
N GLU A 12 27.45 14.40 5.78
CA GLU A 12 27.87 14.05 4.42
C GLU A 12 27.21 12.73 3.98
N GLY A 13 26.37 12.80 2.95
CA GLY A 13 25.79 11.63 2.27
C GLY A 13 24.28 11.45 2.38
N HIS A 14 23.58 12.17 3.26
CA HIS A 14 22.11 12.12 3.32
C HIS A 14 21.52 13.36 2.63
N GLN A 15 20.89 13.16 1.48
CA GLN A 15 20.19 14.24 0.81
C GLN A 15 18.95 14.61 1.63
N PRO A 16 18.53 15.89 1.67
CA PRO A 16 17.33 16.31 2.39
C PRO A 16 16.02 15.63 1.95
N TRP A 17 16.04 14.97 0.78
CA TRP A 17 14.92 14.23 0.21
C TRP A 17 15.10 12.71 0.27
N ASP A 18 16.20 12.23 0.85
CA ASP A 18 16.33 10.80 1.13
C ASP A 18 15.29 10.47 2.22
N PRO A 19 14.46 9.44 2.01
CA PRO A 19 13.51 9.05 3.03
C PRO A 19 14.24 8.58 4.28
N ASP A 20 13.75 9.00 5.45
CA ASP A 20 14.19 8.43 6.71
C ASP A 20 13.97 6.91 6.69
N PRO A 21 14.87 6.12 7.30
CA PRO A 21 14.67 4.69 7.42
C PRO A 21 13.36 4.40 8.17
N ILE A 22 12.48 3.61 7.54
CA ILE A 22 11.21 3.21 8.14
C ILE A 22 11.49 2.07 9.13
N GLU A 23 11.39 2.36 10.42
CA GLU A 23 11.66 1.38 11.47
C GLU A 23 10.48 0.42 11.73
N ASP A 24 9.25 0.80 11.34
CA ASP A 24 8.04 -0.01 11.54
C ASP A 24 7.71 -0.83 10.28
N PRO A 25 7.85 -2.18 10.31
CA PRO A 25 7.56 -3.03 9.15
C PRO A 25 6.12 -2.90 8.65
N LEU A 26 5.18 -2.57 9.53
CA LEU A 26 3.78 -2.37 9.15
C LEU A 26 3.58 -1.06 8.40
N GLU A 27 4.37 -0.03 8.74
CA GLU A 27 4.38 1.24 8.02
C GLU A 27 5.03 1.10 6.66
N GLU A 28 6.14 0.36 6.57
CA GLU A 28 6.76 0.04 5.28
C GLU A 28 5.79 -0.70 4.36
N LEU A 29 5.04 -1.67 4.91
CA LEU A 29 4.00 -2.38 4.17
C LEU A 29 2.89 -1.44 3.69
N ALA A 30 2.44 -0.51 4.54
CA ALA A 30 1.42 0.47 4.20
C ALA A 30 1.85 1.34 3.01
N ILE A 31 3.06 1.91 3.08
CA ILE A 31 3.63 2.75 2.03
C ILE A 31 3.76 1.97 0.71
N ARG A 32 4.21 0.72 0.76
CA ARG A 32 4.35 -0.12 -0.44
C ARG A 32 3.00 -0.47 -1.07
N ALA A 33 2.02 -0.86 -0.26
CA ALA A 33 0.67 -1.17 -0.73
C ALA A 33 -0.03 0.07 -1.32
N GLU A 34 0.10 1.22 -0.65
CA GLU A 34 -0.42 2.50 -1.14
C GLU A 34 0.24 2.91 -2.45
N THR A 35 1.57 2.75 -2.55
CA THR A 35 2.32 3.05 -3.78
C THR A 35 1.82 2.20 -4.95
N ALA A 36 1.67 0.89 -4.76
CA ALA A 36 1.13 -0.01 -5.78
C ALA A 36 -0.31 0.37 -6.17
N TYR A 37 -1.17 0.67 -5.20
CA TYR A 37 -2.53 1.15 -5.45
C TYR A 37 -2.56 2.44 -6.28
N ASN A 38 -1.69 3.41 -5.95
CA ASN A 38 -1.60 4.69 -6.65
C ASN A 38 -1.11 4.51 -8.10
N PHE A 39 -0.16 3.61 -8.35
CA PHE A 39 0.21 3.22 -9.72
C PHE A 39 -0.99 2.62 -10.46
N GLY A 40 -1.75 1.72 -9.83
CA GLY A 40 -2.97 1.14 -10.39
C GLY A 40 -3.98 2.22 -10.81
N ARG A 41 -4.19 3.23 -9.96
CA ARG A 41 -5.05 4.38 -10.27
C ARG A 41 -4.55 5.19 -11.45
N ALA A 42 -3.27 5.53 -11.47
CA ALA A 42 -2.69 6.30 -12.55
C ALA A 42 -2.82 5.56 -13.90
N PHE A 43 -2.46 4.28 -13.93
CA PHE A 43 -2.61 3.46 -15.15
C PHE A 43 -4.07 3.30 -15.58
N HIS A 44 -5.00 3.12 -14.64
CA HIS A 44 -6.42 3.01 -14.96
C HIS A 44 -6.97 4.33 -15.55
N GLN A 45 -6.59 5.49 -14.99
CA GLN A 45 -6.97 6.79 -15.54
C GLN A 45 -6.44 7.02 -16.96
N LEU A 46 -5.28 6.45 -17.27
CA LEU A 46 -4.67 6.48 -18.61
C LEU A 46 -5.15 5.35 -19.52
N SER A 47 -6.12 4.53 -19.09
CA SER A 47 -6.64 3.36 -19.82
C SER A 47 -5.61 2.28 -20.15
N ILE A 48 -4.49 2.23 -19.41
CA ILE A 48 -3.44 1.21 -19.55
C ILE A 48 -3.80 0.01 -18.66
N ASN A 49 -4.87 -0.69 -19.05
CA ASN A 49 -5.57 -1.65 -18.18
C ASN A 49 -4.69 -2.82 -17.73
N ASN A 50 -3.76 -3.30 -18.55
CA ASN A 50 -2.85 -4.39 -18.19
C ASN A 50 -1.92 -4.00 -17.03
N LEU A 51 -1.37 -2.79 -17.04
CA LEU A 51 -0.52 -2.30 -15.94
C LEU A 51 -1.35 -1.94 -14.71
N ALA A 52 -2.56 -1.41 -14.90
CA ALA A 52 -3.48 -1.13 -13.80
C ALA A 52 -3.82 -2.42 -13.04
N VAL A 53 -4.13 -3.50 -13.76
CA VAL A 53 -4.43 -4.83 -13.18
C VAL A 53 -3.24 -5.33 -12.37
N GLN A 54 -2.02 -5.31 -12.93
CA GLN A 54 -0.82 -5.76 -12.22
C GLN A 54 -0.57 -4.98 -10.93
N ALA A 55 -0.73 -3.65 -10.99
CA ALA A 55 -0.50 -2.78 -9.84
C ALA A 55 -1.55 -2.99 -8.73
N TYR A 56 -2.84 -3.13 -9.08
CA TYR A 56 -3.87 -3.45 -8.09
C TYR A 56 -3.69 -4.85 -7.48
N GLN A 57 -3.32 -5.85 -8.29
CA GLN A 57 -3.01 -7.20 -7.79
C GLN A 57 -1.84 -7.17 -6.81
N SER A 58 -0.77 -6.46 -7.15
CA SER A 58 0.38 -6.31 -6.26
C SER A 58 0.01 -5.67 -4.92
N ALA A 59 -0.84 -4.62 -4.92
CA ALA A 59 -1.34 -4.03 -3.68
C ALA A 59 -2.15 -5.03 -2.85
N LEU A 60 -3.01 -5.83 -3.49
CA LEU A 60 -3.84 -6.83 -2.82
C LEU A 60 -2.98 -7.96 -2.24
N GLU A 61 -2.03 -8.51 -3.00
CA GLU A 61 -1.11 -9.56 -2.56
C GLU A 61 -0.31 -9.15 -1.31
N MET A 62 0.16 -7.90 -1.24
CA MET A 62 0.84 -7.37 -0.05
C MET A 62 -0.07 -7.35 1.18
N LEU A 63 -1.36 -7.11 0.97
CA LEU A 63 -2.36 -7.01 2.04
C LEU A 63 -3.07 -8.34 2.33
N GLU A 64 -2.75 -9.41 1.59
CA GLU A 64 -3.24 -10.77 1.84
C GLU A 64 -2.37 -11.58 2.79
N VAL A 65 -1.25 -11.03 3.25
CA VAL A 65 -0.37 -11.72 4.20
C VAL A 65 -1.16 -12.09 5.46
N ASP A 66 -1.28 -13.39 5.71
CA ASP A 66 -1.89 -13.94 6.93
C ASP A 66 -1.31 -13.27 8.17
N ASP A 67 -2.16 -12.88 9.13
CA ASP A 67 -1.73 -12.27 10.40
C ASP A 67 -0.67 -13.12 11.12
N ASP A 68 -0.71 -14.45 10.97
CA ASP A 68 0.24 -15.40 11.57
C ASP A 68 1.64 -15.37 10.91
N ARG A 69 1.74 -14.82 9.69
CA ARG A 69 3.00 -14.65 8.95
C ARG A 69 3.41 -13.19 8.78
N SER A 70 2.60 -12.24 9.26
CA SER A 70 2.94 -10.83 9.20
C SER A 70 4.17 -10.56 10.09
N PRO A 71 5.25 -9.95 9.55
CA PRO A 71 6.41 -9.60 10.36
C PRO A 71 6.06 -8.65 11.52
N ALA A 72 4.95 -7.89 11.40
CA ALA A 72 4.47 -6.99 12.45
C ALA A 72 3.83 -7.71 13.65
N SER A 73 3.26 -8.90 13.44
CA SER A 73 2.65 -9.74 14.49
C SER A 73 3.72 -10.32 15.42
N ALA A 74 4.90 -10.64 14.87
CA ALA A 74 6.03 -11.17 15.63
C ALA A 74 6.79 -10.11 16.43
N THR A 75 6.76 -8.84 16.02
CA THR A 75 7.65 -7.80 16.56
C THR A 75 6.97 -6.87 17.57
N SER A 76 5.67 -6.57 17.44
CA SER A 76 5.07 -5.45 18.19
C SER A 76 4.39 -5.84 19.51
N GLY A 77 3.94 -7.08 19.68
CA GLY A 77 3.17 -7.51 20.87
C GLY A 77 1.86 -6.73 21.11
N ASP A 78 1.57 -5.74 20.27
CA ASP A 78 0.44 -4.82 20.37
C ASP A 78 -0.65 -5.25 19.37
N PRO A 79 -1.79 -5.77 19.84
CA PRO A 79 -2.88 -6.19 18.95
C PRO A 79 -3.48 -5.03 18.14
N SER A 80 -3.24 -3.76 18.54
CA SER A 80 -3.64 -2.56 17.81
C SER A 80 -2.77 -2.26 16.57
N LYS A 81 -1.64 -2.96 16.41
CA LYS A 81 -0.75 -2.87 15.24
C LYS A 81 -0.83 -4.12 14.36
N THR A 82 -2.05 -4.59 14.11
CA THR A 82 -2.30 -5.69 13.18
C THR A 82 -2.84 -5.17 11.85
N LEU A 83 -2.63 -5.93 10.78
CA LEU A 83 -3.17 -5.61 9.45
C LEU A 83 -4.69 -5.40 9.49
N LYS A 84 -5.40 -6.17 10.32
CA LYS A 84 -6.87 -6.10 10.48
C LYS A 84 -7.36 -4.84 11.20
N THR A 85 -6.56 -4.28 12.10
CA THR A 85 -6.97 -3.11 12.91
C THR A 85 -6.65 -1.79 12.22
N ARG A 86 -5.66 -1.78 11.31
CA ARG A 86 -5.29 -0.60 10.50
C ARG A 86 -6.37 -0.25 9.47
N THR A 87 -7.06 0.85 9.71
CA THR A 87 -8.18 1.32 8.87
C THR A 87 -7.72 1.75 7.47
N ASP A 88 -6.57 2.41 7.39
CA ASP A 88 -5.92 2.81 6.13
C ASP A 88 -5.63 1.61 5.22
N LEU A 89 -5.09 0.52 5.76
CA LEU A 89 -4.84 -0.70 4.98
C LEU A 89 -6.12 -1.36 4.48
N ARG A 90 -7.19 -1.35 5.29
CA ARG A 90 -8.52 -1.81 4.86
C ARG A 90 -9.06 -0.97 3.72
N VAL A 91 -8.91 0.35 3.80
CA VAL A 91 -9.34 1.27 2.74
C VAL A 91 -8.57 1.02 1.45
N ILE A 92 -7.25 0.85 1.51
CA ILE A 92 -6.42 0.52 0.34
C ILE A 92 -6.88 -0.81 -0.28
N ARG A 93 -7.04 -1.86 0.54
CA ARG A 93 -7.50 -3.18 0.08
C ARG A 93 -8.84 -3.09 -0.64
N HIS A 94 -9.85 -2.49 0.00
CA HIS A 94 -11.19 -2.36 -0.58
C HIS A 94 -11.17 -1.54 -1.87
N SER A 95 -10.41 -0.44 -1.89
CA SER A 95 -10.32 0.43 -3.06
C SER A 95 -9.62 -0.25 -4.24
N ALA A 96 -8.54 -1.00 -3.98
CA ALA A 96 -7.84 -1.77 -4.99
C ALA A 96 -8.74 -2.87 -5.57
N ALA A 97 -9.44 -3.62 -4.70
CA ALA A 97 -10.36 -4.67 -5.10
C ALA A 97 -11.51 -4.14 -5.96
N PHE A 98 -12.14 -3.04 -5.54
CA PHE A 98 -13.23 -2.41 -6.29
C PHE A 98 -12.77 -1.94 -7.68
N ASN A 99 -11.61 -1.30 -7.76
CA ASN A 99 -11.07 -0.82 -9.03
C ASN A 99 -10.68 -1.97 -9.97
N LEU A 100 -10.08 -3.03 -9.43
CA LEU A 100 -9.73 -4.22 -10.20
C LEU A 100 -10.98 -4.94 -10.73
N ALA A 101 -11.99 -5.12 -9.87
CA ALA A 101 -13.28 -5.70 -10.26
C ALA A 101 -13.99 -4.86 -11.33
N SER A 102 -13.87 -3.54 -11.26
CA SER A 102 -14.41 -2.62 -12.26
C SER A 102 -13.75 -2.82 -13.63
N ILE A 103 -12.42 -3.00 -13.68
CA ILE A 103 -11.70 -3.31 -14.92
C ILE A 103 -12.15 -4.65 -15.49
N PHE A 104 -12.20 -5.71 -14.66
CA PHE A 104 -12.65 -7.02 -15.12
C PHE A 104 -14.09 -7.00 -15.64
N ARG A 105 -14.99 -6.28 -14.95
CA ARG A 105 -16.37 -6.12 -15.40
C ARG A 105 -16.46 -5.40 -16.74
N ALA A 106 -15.67 -4.34 -16.95
CA ALA A 106 -15.63 -3.61 -18.23
C ALA A 106 -15.12 -4.47 -19.39
N GLN A 107 -14.31 -5.50 -19.10
CA GLN A 107 -13.83 -6.49 -20.08
C GLN A 107 -14.78 -7.67 -20.29
N GLY A 108 -15.90 -7.74 -19.57
CA GLY A 108 -16.84 -8.86 -19.61
C GLY A 108 -16.46 -10.05 -18.72
N SER A 109 -15.36 -9.96 -17.97
CA SER A 109 -14.88 -10.98 -17.02
C SER A 109 -15.62 -10.94 -15.69
N VAL A 110 -16.95 -11.11 -15.71
CA VAL A 110 -17.82 -10.98 -14.53
C VAL A 110 -17.41 -11.93 -13.40
N ASN A 111 -17.04 -13.17 -13.71
CA ASN A 111 -16.61 -14.14 -12.70
C ASN A 111 -15.36 -13.69 -11.95
N GLN A 112 -14.37 -13.12 -12.65
CA GLN A 112 -13.16 -12.60 -12.03
C GLN A 112 -13.46 -11.36 -11.18
N ALA A 113 -14.37 -10.50 -11.64
CA ALA A 113 -14.81 -9.35 -10.85
C ALA A 113 -15.47 -9.79 -9.54
N SER A 114 -16.37 -10.78 -9.57
CA SER A 114 -17.02 -11.32 -8.38
C SER A 114 -16.04 -11.98 -7.42
N GLU A 115 -15.07 -12.74 -7.94
CA GLU A 115 -14.04 -13.40 -7.12
C GLU A 115 -13.19 -12.38 -6.35
N VAL A 116 -12.74 -11.31 -7.03
CA VAL A 116 -11.98 -10.23 -6.39
C VAL A 116 -12.78 -9.57 -5.28
N MET A 117 -14.07 -9.28 -5.53
CA MET A 117 -14.93 -8.65 -4.52
C MET A 117 -15.14 -9.57 -3.32
N TRP A 118 -15.45 -10.84 -3.55
CA TRP A 118 -15.66 -11.83 -2.48
C TRP A 118 -14.44 -12.02 -1.59
N ARG A 119 -13.25 -12.04 -2.20
CA ARG A 119 -12.00 -12.32 -1.51
C ARG A 119 -11.49 -11.15 -0.67
N HIS A 120 -11.77 -9.92 -1.07
CA HIS A 120 -11.10 -8.75 -0.50
C HIS A 120 -12.02 -7.72 0.15
N ILE A 121 -13.34 -7.85 0.00
CA ILE A 121 -14.31 -6.97 0.63
C ILE A 121 -15.17 -7.84 1.55
N GLU A 122 -14.81 -7.82 2.84
CA GLU A 122 -15.64 -8.40 3.89
C GLU A 122 -16.96 -7.61 3.97
N PHE A 123 -18.08 -8.34 3.96
CA PHE A 123 -19.42 -7.78 4.24
C PHE A 123 -19.74 -7.86 5.73
#